data_AF-A0A524NJM6-F1
#
_entry.id   AF-A0A524NJM6-F1
#
_cell.length_a   1.000
_cell.length_b   1.000
_cell.length_c   1.000
_cell.angle_alpha   90.00
_cell.angle_beta   90.00
_cell.angle_gamma   90.00
#
_symmetry.space_group_name_H-M   'P 1'
#
loop_
_entity.id
_entity.type
_entity.pdbx_description
1 polymer ?
#
loop_
_entity_poly.entity_id
_entity_poly.type
_entity_poly.pdbx_seq_one_letter_code
_entity_poly.pdbx_strand_id
1 'polypeptide(L)' 'MRPTTLKIGDDVVHQSHPGRFTVVKIQQRPAMNIYSNIITIRSADGVELTVLDTSVRRVDKQAKEPTADRG' A
#
# COMPACT_ATOMS: atom_id res chain seq x y z
N MET A 1 14.87 -12.60 2.37
CA MET A 1 13.97 -11.66 1.66
C MET A 1 12.66 -11.60 2.42
N ARG A 2 12.22 -10.43 2.90
CA ARG A 2 10.79 -10.29 3.25
C ARG A 2 10.04 -10.10 1.92
N PRO A 3 9.14 -11.01 1.53
CA PRO A 3 8.34 -10.81 0.33
C PRO A 3 7.48 -9.56 0.54
N THR A 4 7.59 -8.58 -0.35
CA THR A 4 6.66 -7.44 -0.35
C THR A 4 5.26 -7.99 -0.63
N THR A 5 4.36 -7.84 0.34
CA THR A 5 2.97 -8.30 0.27
C THR A 5 2.04 -7.36 -0.50
N LEU A 6 2.57 -6.25 -1.02
CA LEU A 6 1.83 -5.29 -1.83
C LEU A 6 1.69 -5.76 -3.28
N LYS A 7 0.51 -5.54 -3.84
CA LYS A 7 0.16 -5.82 -5.24
C LYS A 7 -0.41 -4.56 -5.89
N ILE A 8 -0.33 -4.49 -7.21
CA ILE A 8 -1.04 -3.45 -7.98
C ILE A 8 -2.53 -3.60 -7.69
N GLY A 9 -3.21 -2.49 -7.41
CA GLY A 9 -4.60 -2.42 -6.99
C GLY A 9 -4.82 -2.48 -5.48
N ASP A 10 -3.78 -2.72 -4.67
CA ASP A 10 -3.90 -2.61 -3.21
C ASP A 10 -4.09 -1.15 -2.81
N ASP A 11 -4.97 -0.91 -1.86
CA ASP A 11 -5.12 0.40 -1.22
C ASP A 11 -4.13 0.53 -0.07
N VAL A 12 -3.48 1.69 0.01
CA VAL A 12 -2.41 2.00 0.95
C VAL A 12 -2.56 3.41 1.52
N VAL A 13 -1.94 3.65 2.66
CA VAL A 13 -1.79 4.99 3.26
C VAL A 13 -0.29 5.29 3.36
N HIS A 14 0.08 6.50 2.94
CA HIS A 14 1.46 6.99 3.05
C HIS A 14 1.73 7.55 4.45
N GLN A 15 2.90 7.26 5.03
CA GLN A 15 3.22 7.65 6.41
C GLN A 15 3.21 9.17 6.65
N SER A 16 3.53 9.96 5.63
CA SER A 16 3.63 11.43 5.71
C SER A 16 2.55 12.16 4.91
N HIS A 17 1.56 11.45 4.37
CA HIS A 17 0.48 12.07 3.59
C HIS A 17 -0.87 11.50 4.02
N PRO A 18 -1.76 12.32 4.62
CA PRO A 18 -3.09 11.86 4.96
C PRO A 18 -3.88 11.62 3.68
N GLY A 19 -4.30 10.37 3.46
CA GLY A 19 -5.05 9.99 2.26
C GLY A 19 -4.92 8.51 1.95
N ARG A 20 -5.93 7.98 1.25
CA ARG A 20 -5.86 6.65 0.66
C ARG A 20 -5.35 6.77 -0.77
N PHE A 21 -4.42 5.89 -1.11
CA PHE A 21 -3.86 5.77 -2.44
C PHE A 21 -4.01 4.33 -2.91
N THR A 22 -4.04 4.12 -4.21
CA THR A 22 -4.00 2.80 -4.81
C THR A 22 -2.64 2.58 -5.45
N VAL A 23 -2.05 1.41 -5.26
CA VAL A 23 -0.79 1.03 -5.91
C VAL A 23 -1.06 0.82 -7.40
N VAL A 24 -0.42 1.60 -8.27
CA VAL A 24 -0.59 1.51 -9.74
C VAL A 24 0.62 0.90 -10.43
N LYS A 25 1.80 0.90 -9.79
CA LYS A 25 3.02 0.32 -10.33
C LYS A 25 3.92 -0.20 -9.22
N ILE A 26 4.60 -1.31 -9.48
CA ILE A 26 5.64 -1.85 -8.61
C ILE A 26 6.88 -2.09 -9.46
N GLN A 27 8.01 -1.49 -9.06
CA GLN A 27 9.30 -1.67 -9.69
C GLN A 27 10.24 -2.36 -8.70
N GLN A 28 10.57 -3.60 -9.00
CA GLN A 28 11.55 -4.34 -8.23
C GLN A 28 12.93 -3.74 -8.44
N ARG A 29 13.63 -3.41 -7.35
CA ARG A 29 15.02 -2.96 -7.45
C ARG A 29 15.93 -4.18 -7.64
N PRO A 30 16.80 -4.19 -8.66
CA PRO A 30 17.72 -5.30 -8.91
C PRO A 30 18.94 -5.32 -7.96
N ALA A 31 19.09 -4.33 -7.07
CA ALA A 31 20.26 -4.21 -6.21
C ALA A 31 20.14 -5.10 -4.96
N MET A 32 21.06 -6.06 -4.81
CA MET A 32 21.11 -7.04 -3.71
C MET A 32 21.09 -6.46 -2.29
N ASN A 33 21.41 -5.17 -2.11
CA ASN A 33 21.54 -4.55 -0.78
C ASN A 33 20.35 -3.68 -0.34
N ILE A 34 19.31 -3.51 -1.19
CA ILE A 34 18.13 -2.71 -0.84
C ILE A 34 16.90 -3.61 -0.85
N TYR A 35 16.38 -3.91 0.34
CA TYR A 35 15.22 -4.78 0.55
C TYR A 35 13.86 -4.08 0.35
N SER A 36 13.82 -3.00 -0.42
CA SER A 36 12.60 -2.23 -0.69
C SER A 36 12.33 -2.07 -2.18
N ASN A 37 11.05 -2.18 -2.54
CA ASN A 37 10.58 -1.93 -3.89
C ASN A 37 10.21 -0.45 -4.04
N ILE A 38 10.41 0.10 -5.24
CA ILE A 38 9.80 1.39 -5.59
C ILE A 38 8.38 1.11 -6.05
N ILE A 39 7.42 1.84 -5.52
CA ILE A 39 6.02 1.76 -5.94
C ILE A 39 5.53 3.13 -6.39
N THR A 40 4.61 3.14 -7.34
CA THR A 40 3.82 4.32 -7.67
C THR A 40 2.43 4.14 -7.08
N ILE A 41 1.99 5.13 -6.32
CA ILE A 41 0.67 5.16 -5.69
C ILE A 41 -0.11 6.36 -6.24
N ARG A 42 -1.42 6.21 -6.43
CA ARG A 42 -2.29 7.26 -6.99
C ARG A 42 -3.47 7.52 -6.06
N SER A 43 -3.77 8.79 -5.76
CA SER A 43 -4.97 9.18 -5.00
C SER A 43 -6.22 9.20 -5.89
N ALA A 44 -7.40 9.26 -5.27
CA ALA A 44 -8.68 9.41 -6.00
C ALA A 44 -8.73 10.70 -6.84
N ASP A 45 -8.05 11.75 -6.40
CA ASP A 45 -7.97 13.04 -7.10
C ASP A 45 -6.92 13.05 -8.23
N GLY A 46 -6.27 11.91 -8.48
CA GLY A 46 -5.30 11.75 -9.56
C GLY A 46 -3.86 12.14 -9.21
N VAL A 47 -3.55 12.44 -7.94
CA VAL A 47 -2.17 12.72 -7.51
C VAL A 47 -1.36 11.43 -7.50
N GLU A 48 -0.22 11.43 -8.19
CA GLU A 48 0.71 10.30 -8.22
C GLU A 48 1.97 10.57 -7.40
N LEU A 49 2.37 9.59 -6.60
CA LEU A 49 3.60 9.62 -5.81
C LEU A 49 4.43 8.38 -6.10
N THR A 50 5.74 8.57 -6.26
CA THR A 50 6.70 7.47 -6.36
C THR A 50 7.45 7.34 -5.04
N VAL A 51 7.23 6.25 -4.32
CA VAL A 51 7.68 6.04 -2.94
C VAL A 51 8.27 4.64 -2.75
N LEU A 52 8.86 4.38 -1.59
CA LEU A 52 9.26 3.03 -1.20
C LEU A 52 8.06 2.27 -0.62
N ASP A 53 7.99 0.96 -0.85
CA ASP A 53 6.99 0.08 -0.25
C ASP A 53 7.00 0.14 1.29
N THR A 54 8.17 0.37 1.89
CA THR A 54 8.33 0.56 3.34
C THR A 54 7.75 1.87 3.87
N SER A 55 7.46 2.85 3.00
CA SER A 55 6.91 4.16 3.36
C SER A 55 5.37 4.18 3.39
N VAL A 56 4.73 3.06 3.07
CA VAL A 56 3.27 2.92 3.04
C VAL A 56 2.80 1.74 3.90
N ARG A 57 1.52 1.75 4.27
CA ARG A 57 0.85 0.61 4.91
C ARG A 57 -0.38 0.23 4.10
N ARG A 58 -0.56 -1.07 3.85
CA ARG A 58 -1.77 -1.62 3.23
C ARG A 58 -2.99 -1.36 4.12
N VAL A 59 -4.10 -1.00 3.50
CA VAL A 59 -5.41 -0.91 4.14
C VAL A 59 -6.21 -2.13 3.73
N ASP A 60 -6.47 -3.04 4.66
CA ASP A 60 -7.33 -4.18 4.38
C ASP A 60 -8.78 -3.72 4.24
N LYS A 61 -9.47 -4.18 3.19
CA LYS A 61 -10.88 -3.84 2.94
C LYS A 61 -11.88 -4.58 3.84
N GLN A 62 -11.43 -5.27 4.91
CA GLN A 62 -12.33 -6.09 5.70
C GLN A 62 -11.88 -6.24 7.14
N ALA A 63 -12.44 -5.39 8.01
CA ALA A 63 -13.21 -5.92 9.12
C ALA A 63 -14.66 -5.50 8.87
N LYS A 64 -15.44 -6.36 8.22
CA LYS A 64 -16.89 -6.35 8.45
C LYS A 64 -17.04 -6.75 9.91
N GLU A 65 -17.55 -5.85 10.74
CA GLU A 65 -18.19 -6.26 11.98
C GLU A 65 -19.28 -7.28 11.63
N PRO A 66 -19.31 -8.49 12.21
CA PRO A 66 -20.57 -9.13 12.49
C PRO A 66 -21.14 -8.42 13.72
N THR A 67 -22.09 -7.54 13.44
CA THR A 67 -23.33 -7.31 14.17
C THR A 67 -23.48 -8.04 15.51
N ALA A 68 -23.82 -7.26 16.53
CA ALA A 68 -24.38 -7.70 17.80
C ALA A 68 -25.24 -8.97 17.70
N ASP A 69 -24.89 -9.98 18.49
CA ASP A 69 -25.83 -11.02 18.89
C ASP A 69 -26.06 -10.87 20.40
N ARG A 70 -27.28 -10.43 20.74
CA ARG A 70 -27.83 -10.48 22.09
C ARG A 70 -28.32 -11.91 22.31
N GLY A 71 -27.82 -12.57 23.35
CA GLY A 71 -28.39 -13.78 23.93
C GLY A 71 -28.40 -13.65 25.44
#